data_AF-A0A0M2KI37-F1
#
_entry.id   AF-A0A0M2KI37-F1
#
_cell.length_a   1.000
_cell.length_b   1.000
_cell.length_c   1.000
_cell.angle_alpha   90.00
_cell.angle_beta   90.00
_cell.angle_gamma   90.00
#
_symmetry.space_group_name_H-M   'P 1'
#
loop_
_entity.id
_entity.type
_entity.pdbx_description
1 polymer ?
#
loop_
_entity_poly.entity_id
_entity_poly.type
_entity_poly.pdbx_seq_one_letter_code
_entity_poly.pdbx_strand_id
1 'polypeptide(L)' 'MKEIPARQMAVIGTHLQTGEQVYFRSAYYAPGFNRSGIKEAISGRAKTHRGYAWRYATKKERESQASH' A
#
# COMPACT_ATOMS: atom_id res chain seq x y z
N MET A 1 -20.40 3.48 11.31
CA MET A 1 -19.26 3.87 10.45
C MET A 1 -19.17 2.82 9.34
N LYS A 2 -19.24 3.19 8.05
CA LYS A 2 -19.18 2.20 6.96
C LYS A 2 -17.74 1.67 6.84
N GLU A 3 -17.55 0.39 7.11
CA GLU A 3 -16.27 -0.28 6.95
C GLU A 3 -15.86 -0.23 5.47
N ILE A 4 -14.68 0.32 5.18
CA ILE A 4 -14.17 0.38 3.81
C ILE A 4 -13.72 -1.04 3.46
N PRO A 5 -14.34 -1.69 2.45
CA PRO A 5 -14.02 -3.07 2.14
C PRO A 5 -12.56 -3.19 1.70
N ALA A 6 -11.88 -4.26 2.14
CA ALA A 6 -10.45 -4.50 1.93
C ALA A 6 -9.98 -4.39 0.47
N ARG A 7 -10.90 -4.50 -0.50
CA ARG A 7 -10.65 -4.33 -1.93
C ARG A 7 -10.28 -2.90 -2.36
N GLN A 8 -10.56 -1.89 -1.54
CA GLN A 8 -10.33 -0.46 -1.82
C GLN A 8 -9.39 0.19 -0.79
N MET A 9 -8.66 -0.59 -0.01
CA MET A 9 -7.72 -0.03 0.97
C MET A 9 -6.51 0.58 0.28
N ALA A 10 -6.20 1.82 0.65
CA ALA A 10 -4.96 2.46 0.29
C ALA A 10 -3.77 1.65 0.85
N VAL A 11 -2.68 1.66 0.10
CA VAL A 11 -1.46 0.93 0.41
C VAL A 11 -0.28 1.88 0.47
N ILE A 12 0.65 1.56 1.37
CA ILE A 12 1.93 2.26 1.50
C ILE A 12 3.03 1.24 1.23
N GLY A 13 3.90 1.57 0.28
CA GLY A 13 5.14 0.84 0.02
C GLY A 13 6.31 1.62 0.62
N THR A 14 7.14 0.98 1.44
CA THR A 14 8.39 1.56 1.95
C THR A 14 9.57 0.89 1.25
N HIS A 15 10.39 1.68 0.54
CA HIS A 15 11.58 1.17 -0.14
C HIS A 15 12.61 0.72 0.89
N LEU A 16 13.09 -0.51 0.78
CA LEU A 16 13.96 -1.11 1.79
C LEU A 16 15.32 -0.43 1.91
N GLN A 17 15.87 0.09 0.82
CA GLN A 17 17.22 0.66 0.83
C GLN A 17 17.22 2.15 1.18
N THR A 18 16.23 2.90 0.71
CA THR A 18 16.19 4.37 0.85
C THR A 18 15.24 4.83 1.95
N GLY A 19 14.33 3.96 2.41
CA GLY A 19 13.27 4.33 3.34
C GLY A 19 12.15 5.16 2.72
N GLU A 20 12.23 5.46 1.42
CA GLU A 20 11.24 6.26 0.71
C GLU A 20 9.86 5.59 0.71
N GLN A 21 8.81 6.37 0.98
CA GLN A 21 7.46 5.85 1.04
C GLN A 21 6.64 6.31 -0.16
N VAL A 22 5.93 5.36 -0.77
CA VAL A 22 4.96 5.62 -1.82
C VAL A 22 3.57 5.31 -1.31
N TYR A 23 2.62 6.22 -1.54
CA TYR A 23 1.23 6.08 -1.17
C TYR A 23 0.36 5.89 -2.42
N PHE A 24 -0.48 4.86 -2.40
CA PHE A 24 -1.49 4.66 -3.43
C PHE A 24 -2.86 4.50 -2.81
N ARG A 25 -3.86 5.20 -3.35
CA ARG A 25 -5.27 5.08 -2.92
C ARG A 25 -5.83 3.66 -3.03
N SER A 26 -5.21 2.82 -3.86
CA SER A 26 -5.41 1.38 -3.93
C SER A 26 -4.21 0.74 -4.60
N ALA A 27 -3.91 -0.53 -4.28
CA ALA A 27 -2.92 -1.32 -5.00
C ALA A 27 -3.18 -1.43 -6.51
N TYR A 28 -4.41 -1.14 -6.97
CA TYR A 28 -4.75 -1.06 -8.39
C TYR A 28 -4.07 0.13 -9.10
N TYR A 29 -3.86 1.25 -8.38
CA TYR A 29 -3.28 2.48 -8.92
C TYR A 29 -1.77 2.58 -8.68
N ALA A 30 -1.09 1.47 -8.41
CA ALA A 30 0.35 1.44 -8.22
C ALA A 30 1.05 1.17 -9.57
N PRO A 31 1.44 2.21 -10.35
CA PRO A 31 2.07 2.02 -11.64
C PRO A 31 3.39 1.28 -11.47
N GLY A 32 3.65 0.29 -12.32
CA GLY A 32 4.83 -0.54 -12.20
C GLY A 32 4.81 -1.50 -11.00
N PHE A 33 3.66 -1.77 -10.38
CA PHE A 33 3.54 -2.82 -9.38
C PHE A 33 2.33 -3.70 -9.65
N ASN A 34 2.54 -5.02 -9.71
CA ASN A 34 1.43 -5.96 -9.78
C ASN A 34 0.66 -6.01 -8.47
N ARG A 35 -0.66 -5.81 -8.55
CA ARG A 35 -1.60 -5.87 -7.41
C ARG A 35 -1.45 -7.16 -6.61
N SER A 36 -1.31 -8.31 -7.28
CA SER A 36 -1.13 -9.60 -6.60
C SER A 36 0.15 -9.62 -5.79
N GLY A 37 1.27 -9.14 -6.34
CA GLY A 37 2.55 -9.05 -5.62
C GLY A 37 2.49 -8.12 -4.40
N ILE A 38 1.81 -6.97 -4.52
CA ILE A 38 1.54 -6.08 -3.38
C ILE A 38 0.74 -6.84 -2.31
N LYS A 39 -0.34 -7.54 -2.70
CA LYS A 39 -1.16 -8.28 -1.74
C LYS A 39 -0.43 -9.44 -1.07
N GLU A 40 0.39 -10.17 -1.82
CA GLU A 40 1.23 -11.23 -1.29
C GLU A 40 2.20 -10.68 -0.25
N ALA A 41 2.83 -9.54 -0.54
CA ALA A 41 3.70 -8.84 0.40
C ALA A 41 2.96 -8.38 1.65
N ILE A 42 1.78 -7.77 1.51
CA ILE A 42 0.95 -7.35 2.65
C ILE A 42 0.51 -8.55 3.50
N SER A 43 0.18 -9.67 2.86
CA SER A 43 -0.27 -10.89 3.56
C SER A 43 0.86 -11.68 4.21
N GLY A 44 2.12 -11.29 4.01
CA GLY A 44 3.29 -12.00 4.50
C GLY A 44 3.69 -13.23 3.69
N ARG A 45 2.99 -13.55 2.58
CA ARG A 45 3.37 -14.62 1.64
C ARG A 45 4.64 -14.27 0.85
N ALA A 46 4.88 -12.99 0.65
CA ALA A 46 6.15 -12.47 0.15
C ALA A 46 6.76 -11.51 1.20
N LYS A 47 8.09 -11.49 1.33
CA LYS A 47 8.77 -10.56 2.24
C LYS A 47 8.70 -9.12 1.73
N THR A 48 8.84 -8.94 0.42
CA THR A 48 8.77 -7.67 -0.28
C THR A 48 8.30 -7.87 -1.71
N HIS A 49 7.93 -6.78 -2.37
CA HIS A 49 7.64 -6.76 -3.80
C HIS A 49 8.34 -5.58 -4.46
N ARG A 50 9.23 -5.88 -5.42
CA ARG A 50 10.05 -4.90 -6.16
C ARG A 50 10.89 -3.96 -5.27
N GLY A 51 11.44 -4.47 -4.18
CA GLY A 51 12.26 -3.66 -3.25
C GLY A 51 11.46 -2.84 -2.23
N TYR A 52 10.13 -2.93 -2.25
CA TYR A 52 9.26 -2.27 -1.28
C TYR A 52 8.62 -3.27 -0.32
N ALA A 53 8.57 -2.90 0.96
CA ALA A 53 7.73 -3.53 1.97
C ALA A 53 6.33 -2.87 1.92
N TRP A 54 5.28 -3.68 1.82
CA TRP A 54 3.92 -3.18 1.59
C TRP A 54 3.04 -3.38 2.82
N ARG A 55 2.25 -2.36 3.14
CA ARG A 55 1.21 -2.42 4.17
C ARG A 55 -0.03 -1.64 3.77
N TYR A 56 -1.15 -1.91 4.43
CA TYR A 56 -2.31 -1.04 4.33
C TYR A 56 -2.05 0.30 5.04
N ALA A 57 -2.57 1.37 4.45
CA ALA A 57 -2.57 2.68 5.07
C ALA A 57 -3.53 2.70 6.27
N THR A 58 -3.14 3.39 7.34
CA THR A 58 -4.01 3.57 8.51
C THR A 58 -5.10 4.60 8.20
N LYS A 59 -6.05 4.80 9.13
CA LYS A 59 -7.06 5.86 8.98
C LYS A 59 -6.42 7.25 8.86
N LYS A 60 -5.48 7.58 9.76
CA LYS A 60 -4.77 8.87 9.79
C LYS A 60 -4.02 9.16 8.49
N GLU A 61 -3.33 8.16 7.94
CA GLU A 61 -2.57 8.32 6.69
C GLU A 61 -3.49 8.58 5.50
N ARG A 62 -4.65 7.92 5.45
CA ARG A 62 -5.66 8.15 4.41
C ARG A 62 -6.25 9.55 4.48
N GLU A 63 -6.53 10.04 5.67
CA GLU A 63 -7.08 11.39 5.90
C GLU A 63 -6.06 12.48 5.55
N SER A 64 -4.79 12.25 5.86
CA SER A 64 -3.70 13.19 5.56
C SER A 64 -3.45 13.34 4.05
N GLN A 65 -3.62 12.26 3.28
CA GLN A 65 -3.44 12.23 1.82
C GLN A 65 -4.72 12.58 1.03
N ALA A 66 -5.87 12.72 1.70
CA ALA A 66 -7.14 13.12 1.06
C ALA A 66 -7.36 14.64 1.05
N SER A 67 -6.49 15.40 1.72
CA SER A 67 -6.59 16.87 1.87
C SER A 67 -5.73 17.65 0.88
N HIS A 68 -5.33 17.03 -0.24
CA HIS A 68 -4.54 17.63 -1.32
C HIS A 68 -5.23 17.33 -2.66
#